data_AF-A0A2D7BN21-F1
#
_entry.id   AF-A0A2D7BN21-F1
#
_cell.length_a   1.000
_cell.length_b   1.000
_cell.length_c   1.000
_cell.angle_alpha   90.00
_cell.angle_beta   90.00
_cell.angle_gamma   90.00
#
_symmetry.space_group_name_H-M   'P 1'
#
loop_
_entity.id
_entity.type
_entity.pdbx_description
1 polymer ?
#
loop_
_entity_poly.entity_id
_entity_poly.type
_entity_poly.pdbx_seq_one_letter_code
_entity_poly.pdbx_strand_id
1 'polypeptide(L)'
;MSEKIWLGGIYLKEEGGYKIILKSLTHYKKRLQSIHASPEVKQAAAMFAPVLQSQAKKRIPMIESAKENIEKFLVNSKAVESLEQDLEVIEKALECRKSDIEKAESTSEDYFIKLLKDVEESKKDLPEIDKALLKIKAYIQ
;
A
#
# COMPACT_ATOMS: atom_id res chain seq x y z
N MET A 1 9.43 -32.63 2.28
CA MET A 1 9.29 -31.32 1.62
C MET A 1 9.58 -30.29 2.68
N SER A 2 10.61 -29.46 2.51
CA SER A 2 10.88 -28.39 3.48
C SER A 2 9.74 -27.38 3.44
N GLU A 3 9.27 -26.94 4.61
CA GLU A 3 8.25 -25.91 4.72
C GLU A 3 8.83 -24.59 4.20
N LYS A 4 8.24 -24.02 3.15
CA LYS A 4 8.66 -22.72 2.65
C LYS A 4 8.31 -21.66 3.69
N ILE A 5 9.30 -20.95 4.19
CA ILE A 5 9.10 -19.86 5.16
C ILE A 5 8.90 -18.56 4.39
N TRP A 6 7.74 -17.92 4.57
CA TRP A 6 7.46 -16.61 3.99
C TRP A 6 8.23 -15.52 4.75
N LEU A 7 9.16 -14.85 4.06
CA LEU A 7 10.00 -13.81 4.66
C LEU A 7 9.22 -12.52 4.99
N GLY A 8 8.09 -12.30 4.32
CA GLY A 8 7.23 -11.14 4.59
C GLY A 8 6.72 -11.11 6.03
N GLY A 9 6.45 -12.27 6.62
CA GLY A 9 6.06 -12.39 8.02
C GLY A 9 7.12 -11.95 9.01
N ILE A 10 8.35 -12.42 8.79
CA ILE A 10 9.52 -12.04 9.60
C ILE A 10 9.77 -10.53 9.45
N TYR A 11 9.75 -10.04 8.21
CA TYR A 11 9.93 -8.62 7.92
C TYR A 11 8.88 -7.74 8.62
N LEU A 12 7.61 -8.15 8.56
CA LEU A 12 6.51 -7.41 9.17
C LEU A 12 6.70 -7.24 10.67
N LYS A 13 7.02 -8.31 11.39
CA LYS A 13 7.03 -8.31 12.86
C LYS A 13 8.41 -8.01 13.45
N GLU A 14 9.44 -8.70 13.00
CA GLU A 14 10.79 -8.66 13.61
C GLU A 14 11.62 -7.50 13.07
N GLU A 15 11.48 -7.15 11.79
CA GLU A 15 12.21 -6.01 11.18
C GLU A 15 11.43 -4.68 11.27
N GLY A 16 10.24 -4.67 11.88
CA GLY A 16 9.40 -3.48 11.98
C GLY A 16 8.74 -3.03 10.67
N GLY A 17 8.74 -3.89 9.64
CA GLY A 17 8.19 -3.61 8.31
C GLY A 17 6.70 -3.25 8.29
N TYR A 18 5.96 -3.60 9.35
CA TYR A 18 4.56 -3.21 9.50
C TYR A 18 4.34 -1.70 9.41
N LYS A 19 5.31 -0.87 9.85
CA LYS A 19 5.15 0.59 9.89
C LYS A 19 4.95 1.17 8.49
N ILE A 20 5.83 0.82 7.56
CA ILE A 20 5.75 1.32 6.18
C ILE A 20 4.55 0.74 5.44
N ILE A 21 4.21 -0.53 5.71
CA ILE A 21 3.05 -1.19 5.11
C ILE A 21 1.75 -0.53 5.58
N LEU A 22 1.55 -0.30 6.89
CA LEU A 22 0.36 0.38 7.41
C LEU A 22 0.26 1.83 6.95
N LYS A 23 1.39 2.55 6.86
CA LYS A 23 1.45 3.90 6.29
C LYS A 23 1.02 3.90 4.82
N SER A 24 1.47 2.92 4.04
CA SER A 24 1.11 2.75 2.63
C SER A 24 -0.35 2.35 2.43
N LEU A 25 -0.89 1.43 3.23
CA LEU A 25 -2.31 1.06 3.21
C LEU A 25 -3.21 2.26 3.53
N THR A 26 -2.82 3.05 4.54
CA THR A 26 -3.53 4.28 4.91
C THR A 26 -3.50 5.32 3.79
N HIS A 27 -2.34 5.48 3.14
CA HIS A 27 -2.19 6.36 1.98
C HIS A 27 -3.06 5.89 0.80
N TYR A 28 -3.00 4.60 0.47
CA TYR A 28 -3.75 4.03 -0.64
C TYR A 28 -5.27 4.17 -0.44
N LYS A 29 -5.77 4.00 0.79
CA LYS A 29 -7.17 4.31 1.11
C LYS A 29 -7.51 5.78 0.82
N LYS A 30 -6.70 6.73 1.27
CA LYS A 30 -6.92 8.17 1.00
C LYS A 30 -6.91 8.49 -0.49
N ARG A 31 -6.01 7.84 -1.25
CA ARG A 31 -5.94 7.93 -2.70
C ARG A 31 -7.25 7.50 -3.35
N LEU A 32 -7.76 6.32 -2.98
CA LEU A 32 -9.01 5.78 -3.51
C LEU A 32 -10.23 6.63 -3.14
N GLN A 33 -10.27 7.20 -1.93
CA GLN A 33 -11.35 8.10 -1.49
C GLN A 33 -11.39 9.41 -2.28
N SER A 34 -10.24 9.88 -2.78
CA SER A 34 -10.09 11.11 -3.55
C SER A 34 -9.84 10.87 -5.05
N ILE A 35 -10.08 9.65 -5.55
CA ILE A 35 -9.72 9.24 -6.91
C ILE A 35 -10.36 10.11 -8.00
N HIS A 36 -11.55 10.65 -7.73
CA HIS A 36 -12.28 11.56 -8.64
C HIS A 36 -11.57 12.92 -8.84
N ALA A 37 -10.75 13.34 -7.88
CA ALA A 37 -9.99 14.59 -7.95
C ALA A 37 -8.62 14.41 -8.62
N SER A 38 -8.21 13.15 -8.89
CA SER A 38 -6.94 12.79 -9.51
C SER A 38 -6.78 13.41 -10.90
N PRO A 39 -5.62 13.99 -11.25
CA PRO A 39 -5.37 14.53 -12.59
C PRO A 39 -5.50 13.45 -13.68
N GLU A 40 -5.00 12.24 -13.42
CA GLU A 40 -5.07 11.11 -14.36
C GLU A 40 -6.52 10.68 -14.63
N VAL A 41 -7.36 10.74 -13.60
CA VAL A 41 -8.77 10.41 -13.74
C VAL A 41 -9.46 11.52 -14.51
N LYS A 42 -9.22 12.79 -14.21
CA LYS A 42 -9.78 13.93 -14.96
C LYS A 42 -9.46 13.86 -16.46
N GLN A 43 -8.24 13.45 -16.82
CA GLN A 43 -7.84 13.28 -18.22
C GLN A 43 -8.53 12.07 -18.89
N ALA A 44 -8.78 10.98 -18.15
CA ALA A 44 -9.48 9.79 -18.63
C ALA A 44 -11.02 9.82 -18.40
N ALA A 45 -11.56 10.89 -17.81
CA ALA A 45 -12.71 10.80 -16.87
C ALA A 45 -14.05 10.43 -17.48
N ALA A 46 -14.41 10.89 -18.67
CA ALA A 46 -15.80 10.78 -19.07
C ALA A 46 -16.27 9.31 -19.18
N MET A 47 -15.40 8.40 -19.65
CA MET A 47 -15.77 7.01 -19.89
C MET A 47 -15.38 6.05 -18.75
N PHE A 48 -14.29 6.33 -18.02
CA PHE A 48 -13.76 5.41 -17.01
C PHE A 48 -14.12 5.76 -15.56
N ALA A 49 -14.64 6.96 -15.28
CA ALA A 49 -14.94 7.38 -13.91
C ALA A 49 -15.87 6.42 -13.15
N PRO A 50 -16.97 5.88 -13.72
CA PRO A 50 -17.83 4.94 -13.00
C PRO A 50 -17.11 3.63 -12.62
N VAL A 51 -16.25 3.13 -13.51
CA VAL A 51 -15.48 1.90 -13.27
C VAL A 51 -14.47 2.12 -12.15
N LEU A 52 -13.71 3.21 -12.20
CA LEU A 52 -12.70 3.53 -11.19
C LEU A 52 -13.33 3.75 -9.81
N GLN A 53 -14.48 4.42 -9.73
CA GLN A 53 -15.21 4.59 -8.47
C GLN A 53 -15.72 3.25 -7.91
N SER A 54 -16.25 2.37 -8.78
CA SER A 54 -16.71 1.03 -8.37
C SER A 54 -15.55 0.19 -7.83
N GLN A 55 -14.39 0.23 -8.49
CA GLN A 55 -13.18 -0.47 -8.04
C GLN A 55 -12.68 0.10 -6.70
N ALA A 56 -12.67 1.42 -6.53
CA ALA A 56 -12.31 2.05 -5.26
C ALA A 56 -13.22 1.60 -4.11
N LYS A 57 -14.54 1.52 -4.33
CA LYS A 57 -15.50 1.05 -3.32
C LYS A 57 -15.25 -0.40 -2.88
N LYS A 58 -14.77 -1.26 -3.78
CA LYS A 58 -14.43 -2.66 -3.47
C LYS A 58 -13.08 -2.78 -2.78
N ARG A 59 -12.09 -1.98 -3.19
CA ARG A 59 -10.72 -2.07 -2.67
C ARG A 59 -10.58 -1.49 -1.27
N ILE A 60 -11.35 -0.46 -0.90
CA ILE A 60 -11.28 0.15 0.45
C ILE A 60 -11.55 -0.87 1.57
N PRO A 61 -12.60 -1.71 1.52
CA PRO A 61 -12.79 -2.78 2.51
C PRO A 61 -11.63 -3.77 2.59
N MET A 62 -11.02 -4.13 1.45
CA MET A 62 -9.85 -5.02 1.42
C MET A 62 -8.64 -4.41 2.14
N ILE A 63 -8.44 -3.08 1.98
CA ILE A 63 -7.37 -2.35 2.67
C ILE A 63 -7.60 -2.36 4.19
N GLU A 64 -8.84 -2.14 4.66
CA GLU A 64 -9.14 -2.20 6.09
C GLU A 64 -8.97 -3.61 6.65
N SER A 65 -9.44 -4.63 5.92
CA SER A 65 -9.21 -6.04 6.28
C SER A 65 -7.72 -6.36 6.42
N ALA A 66 -6.89 -5.94 5.45
CA ALA A 66 -5.45 -6.18 5.51
C ALA A 66 -4.78 -5.46 6.69
N LYS A 67 -5.20 -4.22 7.02
CA LYS A 67 -4.70 -3.51 8.21
C LYS A 67 -5.06 -4.26 9.50
N GLU A 68 -6.31 -4.65 9.66
CA GLU A 68 -6.78 -5.40 10.83
C GLU A 68 -6.06 -6.75 10.96
N ASN A 69 -5.84 -7.43 9.83
CA ASN A 69 -5.10 -8.69 9.81
C ASN A 69 -3.64 -8.52 10.24
N ILE A 70 -2.96 -7.47 9.78
CA ILE A 70 -1.60 -7.13 10.21
C ILE A 70 -1.59 -6.83 11.72
N GLU A 71 -2.52 -6.02 12.22
CA GLU A 71 -2.62 -5.70 13.65
C GLU A 71 -2.81 -6.97 14.50
N LYS A 72 -3.72 -7.86 14.09
CA LYS A 72 -3.94 -9.16 14.75
C LYS A 72 -2.70 -10.06 14.70
N PHE A 73 -1.98 -10.07 13.59
CA PHE A 73 -0.72 -10.82 13.47
C PHE A 73 0.35 -10.29 14.43
N LEU A 74 0.51 -8.96 14.53
CA LEU A 74 1.50 -8.34 15.43
C LEU A 74 1.27 -8.70 16.91
N VAL A 75 0.01 -8.89 17.32
CA VAL A 75 -0.37 -9.32 18.69
C VAL A 75 -0.52 -10.85 18.83
N ASN A 76 0.01 -11.64 17.89
CA ASN A 76 -0.06 -13.11 17.88
C ASN A 76 -1.49 -13.69 17.92
N SER A 77 -2.49 -12.91 17.52
CA SER A 77 -3.89 -13.35 17.45
C SER A 77 -4.27 -13.90 16.07
N LYS A 78 -3.32 -13.91 15.12
CA LYS A 78 -3.49 -14.48 13.77
C LYS A 78 -2.17 -15.07 13.29
N ALA A 79 -2.24 -16.18 12.56
CA ALA A 79 -1.08 -16.82 11.95
C ALA A 79 -0.59 -16.06 10.71
N VAL A 80 0.69 -16.18 10.39
CA VAL A 80 1.34 -15.40 9.34
C VAL A 80 0.84 -15.78 7.93
N GLU A 81 0.52 -17.04 7.72
CA GLU A 81 0.03 -17.63 6.47
C GLU A 81 -1.30 -16.98 6.05
N SER A 82 -2.08 -16.53 7.04
CA SER A 82 -3.35 -15.86 6.79
C SER A 82 -3.20 -14.44 6.22
N LEU A 83 -1.98 -13.88 6.18
CA LEU A 83 -1.68 -12.61 5.54
C LEU A 83 -1.28 -12.78 4.07
N GLU A 84 -1.00 -14.00 3.60
CA GLU A 84 -0.66 -14.22 2.20
C GLU A 84 -1.81 -13.81 1.27
N GLN A 85 -3.06 -13.95 1.71
CA GLN A 85 -4.24 -13.46 0.97
C GLN A 85 -4.27 -11.93 0.81
N ASP A 86 -3.57 -11.19 1.68
CA ASP A 86 -3.51 -9.74 1.68
C ASP A 86 -2.31 -9.21 0.87
N LEU A 87 -1.43 -10.09 0.34
CA LEU A 87 -0.22 -9.71 -0.39
C LEU A 87 -0.51 -8.76 -1.55
N GLU A 88 -1.53 -9.05 -2.35
CA GLU A 88 -1.87 -8.23 -3.51
C GLU A 88 -2.29 -6.80 -3.11
N VAL A 89 -3.00 -6.64 -1.99
CA VAL A 89 -3.41 -5.30 -1.51
C VAL A 89 -2.27 -4.57 -0.84
N ILE A 90 -1.38 -5.28 -0.13
CA ILE A 90 -0.17 -4.72 0.46
C ILE A 90 0.79 -4.22 -0.63
N GLU A 91 1.04 -5.04 -1.65
CA GLU A 91 1.90 -4.69 -2.79
C GLU A 91 1.35 -3.45 -3.50
N LYS A 92 0.06 -3.44 -3.85
CA LYS A 92 -0.57 -2.28 -4.50
C LYS A 92 -0.51 -1.01 -3.66
N ALA A 93 -0.59 -1.14 -2.34
CA ALA A 93 -0.49 0.01 -1.45
C ALA A 93 0.93 0.61 -1.44
N LEU A 94 1.96 -0.25 -1.41
CA LEU A 94 3.36 0.15 -1.49
C LEU A 94 3.67 0.81 -2.84
N GLU A 95 3.27 0.19 -3.95
CA GLU A 95 3.40 0.75 -5.31
C GLU A 95 2.69 2.10 -5.44
N CYS A 96 1.46 2.21 -4.92
CA CYS A 96 0.70 3.45 -4.94
C CYS A 96 1.42 4.57 -4.18
N ARG A 97 1.92 4.28 -2.96
CA ARG A 97 2.64 5.28 -2.18
C ARG A 97 3.92 5.73 -2.88
N LYS A 98 4.71 4.78 -3.41
CA LYS A 98 5.92 5.07 -4.18
C LYS A 98 5.62 5.98 -5.37
N SER A 99 4.65 5.58 -6.20
CA SER A 99 4.28 6.34 -7.40
C SER A 99 3.76 7.74 -7.08
N ASP A 100 2.96 7.89 -6.02
CA ASP A 100 2.44 9.21 -5.64
C ASP A 100 3.55 10.13 -5.08
N ILE A 101 4.57 9.59 -4.40
CA ILE A 101 5.77 10.34 -3.98
C ILE A 101 6.54 10.82 -5.21
N GLU A 102 6.87 9.91 -6.13
CA GLU A 102 7.59 10.24 -7.37
C GLU A 102 6.83 11.27 -8.22
N LYS A 103 5.50 11.18 -8.26
CA LYS A 103 4.64 12.17 -8.94
C LYS A 103 4.62 13.50 -8.24
N ALA A 104 4.56 13.56 -6.91
CA ALA A 104 4.63 14.84 -6.19
C ALA A 104 5.97 15.56 -6.40
N GLU A 105 7.05 14.82 -6.69
CA GLU A 105 8.35 15.41 -7.05
C GLU A 105 8.42 15.85 -8.51
N SER A 106 8.00 14.97 -9.43
CA SER A 106 8.16 15.16 -10.88
C SER A 106 7.07 16.02 -11.50
N THR A 107 5.90 16.11 -10.87
CA THR A 107 4.75 16.87 -11.34
C THR A 107 4.44 17.97 -10.33
N SER A 108 4.32 19.22 -10.78
CA SER A 108 3.82 20.32 -9.95
C SER A 108 2.30 20.24 -9.70
N GLU A 109 1.75 19.02 -9.69
CA GLU A 109 0.33 18.77 -9.51
C GLU A 109 -0.02 18.82 -8.03
N ASP A 110 -0.74 19.89 -7.67
CA ASP A 110 -1.29 20.16 -6.34
C ASP A 110 -1.95 18.94 -5.68
N TYR A 111 -2.55 18.06 -6.48
CA TYR A 111 -3.25 16.87 -6.00
C TYR A 111 -2.32 15.94 -5.19
N PHE A 112 -1.15 15.57 -5.73
CA PHE A 112 -0.25 14.64 -5.06
C PHE A 112 0.43 15.27 -3.84
N ILE A 113 0.77 16.56 -3.93
CA ILE A 113 1.30 17.34 -2.81
C ILE A 113 0.29 17.37 -1.66
N LYS A 114 -0.99 17.69 -1.93
CA LYS A 114 -2.06 17.69 -0.91
C LYS A 114 -2.33 16.31 -0.33
N LEU A 115 -2.20 15.26 -1.14
CA LEU A 115 -2.40 13.88 -0.70
C LEU A 115 -1.32 13.43 0.30
N LEU A 116 -0.06 13.77 0.03
CA LEU A 116 1.09 13.44 0.89
C LEU A 116 1.24 14.40 2.09
N LYS A 117 0.79 15.65 1.93
CA LYS A 117 0.96 16.80 2.84
C LYS A 117 2.41 17.28 2.94
N ASP A 118 3.32 16.40 3.33
CA ASP A 118 4.76 16.67 3.43
C ASP A 118 5.50 15.75 2.45
N VAL A 119 5.93 16.34 1.34
CA VAL A 119 6.61 15.61 0.26
C VAL A 119 8.02 15.23 0.69
N GLU A 120 8.78 16.14 1.30
CA GLU A 120 10.17 15.87 1.73
C GLU A 120 10.24 14.78 2.81
N GLU A 121 9.31 14.79 3.76
CA GLU A 121 9.22 13.72 4.75
C GLU A 121 8.78 12.39 4.10
N SER A 122 7.87 12.43 3.13
CA SER A 122 7.40 11.22 2.45
C SER A 122 8.49 10.55 1.61
N LYS A 123 9.47 11.29 1.06
CA LYS A 123 10.60 10.71 0.31
C LYS A 123 11.45 9.76 1.14
N LYS A 124 11.56 10.01 2.45
CA LYS A 124 12.31 9.14 3.37
C LYS A 124 11.72 7.73 3.44
N ASP A 125 10.48 7.54 3.01
CA ASP A 125 9.84 6.23 2.91
C ASP A 125 10.32 5.41 1.71
N LEU A 126 10.90 6.01 0.66
CA LEU A 126 11.23 5.29 -0.59
C LEU A 126 12.15 4.07 -0.36
N PRO A 127 13.25 4.17 0.42
CA PRO A 127 14.10 3.01 0.70
C PRO A 127 13.36 1.90 1.45
N GLU A 128 12.48 2.27 2.40
CA GLU A 128 11.68 1.32 3.18
C GLU A 128 10.59 0.67 2.33
N ILE A 129 10.00 1.40 1.37
CA ILE A 129 9.04 0.85 0.41
C ILE A 129 9.73 -0.16 -0.51
N ASP A 130 10.91 0.16 -1.05
CA ASP A 130 11.66 -0.75 -1.91
C ASP A 130 12.07 -2.03 -1.16
N LYS A 131 12.55 -1.87 0.09
CA LYS A 131 12.83 -3.01 0.97
C LYS A 131 11.57 -3.85 1.22
N ALA A 132 10.44 -3.22 1.51
CA ALA A 132 9.18 -3.91 1.74
C ALA A 132 8.73 -4.72 0.52
N LEU A 133 8.75 -4.11 -0.68
CA LEU A 133 8.35 -4.76 -1.93
C LEU A 133 9.18 -6.02 -2.23
N LEU A 134 10.48 -5.99 -1.91
CA LEU A 134 11.35 -7.16 -2.03
C LEU A 134 11.00 -8.24 -0.99
N LYS A 135 10.85 -7.85 0.27
CA LYS A 135 10.66 -8.79 1.39
C LYS A 135 9.31 -9.50 1.37
N ILE A 136 8.22 -8.80 1.03
CA ILE A 136 6.87 -9.40 1.03
C ILE A 136 6.70 -10.47 -0.06
N LYS A 137 7.55 -10.48 -1.10
CA LYS A 137 7.50 -11.46 -2.19
C LYS A 137 8.44 -12.65 -1.99
N ALA A 138 9.28 -12.62 -0.95
CA ALA A 138 10.37 -13.57 -0.78
C ALA A 138 10.00 -14.76 0.11
N TYR A 139 10.50 -15.94 -0.26
CA TYR A 139 10.35 -17.20 0.46
C TYR A 139 11.71 -17.90 0.58
N ILE A 140 11.99 -18.54 1.71
CA ILE A 140 13.16 -19.41 1.89
C ILE A 140 12.70 -20.88 1.79
N GLN A 141 13.52 -21.72 1.17
CA GLN A 141 13.34 -23.18 1.07
C GLN A 141 14.03 -23.95 2.18
#